data_AF-A0A0C3K5Q2-F1
#
_entry.id   AF-A0A0C3K5Q2-F1
#
_cell.length_a   1.000
_cell.length_b   1.000
_cell.length_c   1.000
_cell.angle_alpha   90.00
_cell.angle_beta   90.00
_cell.angle_gamma   90.00
#
_symmetry.space_group_name_H-M   'P 1'
#
loop_
_entity.id
_entity.type
_entity.pdbx_description
1 polymer ?
#
loop_
_entity_poly.entity_id
_entity_poly.type
_entity_poly.pdbx_seq_one_letter_code
_entity_poly.pdbx_strand_id
1 'polypeptide(L)'
;RQLNMDYSLANALGYNMEGIKQVVCFYDINCSYMTNLRKRVGRSELIDIPSSLWIIPGIGIWHVHGQKKECYARYALLFIKGARWVDGEIIETLWSVLNVASTSARGMTSPHCQELLDFQMNDSNFMKMIRIVDSLSQKLKAARAAAPLARQAYIKLDEALTAEQRDSWRTQEIRALQDHVTDPSAMDIFEVQLRAAPTVHAIELTLLQEPRPSGSLHGAASWLARGLRLEEAITSLHMDRKDVGERASELKKLAMARRADRISSEQSGFIADAVIYLKLHLEVGSNTSASESDYASDDGWLDDVGDELPASDGTLAGLQDKLPLPSALGIDACRARGLQNLAEMELKLCTGQANDALHGLRLTLADKVAVFRGVVRTAKSYSTKTWAWDMIRAINVSVKK
;
A
#
# COMPACT_ATOMS: atom_id res chain seq x y z
N ARG A 1 -2.81 -32.36 -4.86
CA ARG A 1 -3.46 -33.49 -4.15
C ARG A 1 -2.90 -33.49 -2.72
N GLN A 2 -3.73 -33.46 -1.67
CA GLN A 2 -3.32 -33.28 -0.26
C GLN A 2 -3.59 -34.55 0.57
N LEU A 3 -3.29 -35.72 0.01
CA LEU A 3 -3.67 -37.03 0.58
C LEU A 3 -3.20 -37.23 2.02
N ASN A 4 -1.94 -36.90 2.31
CA ASN A 4 -1.37 -37.10 3.64
C ASN A 4 -2.05 -36.20 4.67
N MET A 5 -2.38 -34.96 4.28
CA MET A 5 -3.13 -34.04 5.14
C MET A 5 -4.58 -34.50 5.34
N ASP A 6 -5.23 -34.96 4.28
CA ASP A 6 -6.58 -35.52 4.34
C ASP A 6 -6.62 -36.73 5.30
N TYR A 7 -5.64 -37.61 5.19
CA TYR A 7 -5.48 -38.79 6.06
C TYR A 7 -5.22 -38.39 7.51
N SER A 8 -4.25 -37.53 7.77
CA SER A 8 -3.91 -37.08 9.13
C SER A 8 -5.09 -36.39 9.80
N LEU A 9 -5.78 -35.50 9.08
CA LEU A 9 -6.93 -34.79 9.60
C LEU A 9 -8.10 -35.73 9.88
N ALA A 10 -8.46 -36.62 8.94
CA ALA A 10 -9.57 -37.54 9.13
C ALA A 10 -9.34 -38.47 10.32
N ASN A 11 -8.13 -39.03 10.48
CA ASN A 11 -7.80 -39.87 11.63
C ASN A 11 -7.81 -39.09 12.95
N ALA A 12 -7.29 -37.86 12.96
CA ALA A 12 -7.36 -37.01 14.15
C ALA A 12 -8.82 -36.70 14.54
N LEU A 13 -9.69 -36.47 13.56
CA LEU A 13 -11.13 -36.24 13.78
C LEU A 13 -11.93 -37.53 14.03
N GLY A 14 -11.32 -38.71 13.86
CA GLY A 14 -11.91 -39.99 14.22
C GLY A 14 -11.58 -40.45 15.64
N TYR A 15 -10.60 -39.82 16.30
CA TYR A 15 -10.09 -40.26 17.59
C TYR A 15 -10.66 -39.45 18.76
N ASN A 16 -11.40 -40.10 19.67
CA ASN A 16 -11.96 -39.51 20.89
C ASN A 16 -12.79 -38.23 20.67
N MET A 17 -13.61 -38.21 19.61
CA MET A 17 -14.45 -37.06 19.22
C MET A 17 -15.91 -37.16 19.67
N GLU A 18 -16.25 -38.10 20.55
CA GLU A 18 -17.63 -38.28 21.03
C GLU A 18 -18.15 -37.01 21.73
N GLY A 19 -19.33 -36.54 21.32
CA GLY A 19 -19.95 -35.33 21.85
C GLY A 19 -19.39 -34.01 21.30
N ILE A 20 -18.29 -34.02 20.54
CA ILE A 20 -17.71 -32.81 19.96
C ILE A 20 -18.38 -32.50 18.62
N LYS A 21 -19.03 -31.32 18.55
CA LYS A 21 -19.77 -30.88 17.35
C LYS A 21 -18.98 -29.89 16.48
N GLN A 22 -17.94 -29.27 17.03
CA GLN A 22 -17.21 -28.20 16.38
C GLN A 22 -15.71 -28.34 16.62
N VAL A 23 -14.92 -28.19 15.56
CA VAL A 23 -13.47 -28.21 15.58
C VAL A 23 -12.94 -27.01 14.83
N VAL A 24 -11.96 -26.33 15.41
CA VAL A 24 -11.17 -25.34 14.67
C VAL A 24 -9.91 -26.04 14.18
N CYS A 25 -9.71 -26.05 12.87
CA CYS A 25 -8.56 -26.68 12.22
C CYS A 25 -7.59 -25.58 11.77
N PHE A 26 -6.31 -25.72 12.11
CA PHE A 26 -5.28 -24.76 11.72
C PHE A 26 -4.40 -25.34 10.61
N TYR A 27 -4.21 -24.57 9.54
CA TYR A 27 -3.32 -24.90 8.43
C TYR A 27 -3.06 -23.66 7.58
N ASP A 28 -1.83 -23.48 7.11
CA ASP A 28 -1.37 -22.23 6.49
C ASP A 28 -2.15 -21.88 5.22
N ILE A 29 -2.62 -22.92 4.51
CA ILE A 29 -3.37 -22.81 3.25
C ILE A 29 -4.84 -23.20 3.40
N ASN A 30 -5.41 -23.07 4.60
CA ASN A 30 -6.78 -23.51 4.88
C ASN A 30 -7.85 -22.87 3.99
N CYS A 31 -7.62 -21.63 3.55
CA CYS A 31 -8.50 -20.92 2.60
C CYS A 31 -8.71 -21.69 1.27
N SER A 32 -7.75 -22.52 0.87
CA SER A 32 -7.77 -23.32 -0.36
C SER A 32 -7.98 -24.81 -0.07
N TYR A 33 -7.32 -25.32 0.98
CA TYR A 33 -7.41 -26.72 1.38
C TYR A 33 -8.84 -27.15 1.71
N MET A 34 -9.54 -26.32 2.50
CA MET A 34 -10.84 -26.67 3.06
C MET A 34 -11.96 -26.67 2.00
N THR A 35 -11.83 -25.87 0.94
CA THR A 35 -12.81 -25.76 -0.17
C THR A 35 -13.15 -27.11 -0.80
N ASN A 36 -12.16 -28.01 -0.89
CA ASN A 36 -12.30 -29.30 -1.54
C ASN A 36 -12.19 -30.48 -0.55
N LEU A 37 -12.03 -30.26 0.76
CA LEU A 37 -11.81 -31.34 1.74
C LEU A 37 -12.95 -32.36 1.70
N ARG A 38 -14.20 -31.92 1.88
CA ARG A 38 -15.38 -32.80 1.88
C ARG A 38 -15.52 -33.61 0.58
N LYS A 39 -15.24 -32.98 -0.57
CA LYS A 39 -15.25 -33.64 -1.88
C LYS A 39 -14.15 -34.70 -2.00
N ARG A 40 -12.97 -34.47 -1.41
CA ARG A 40 -11.85 -35.42 -1.42
C ARG A 40 -12.14 -36.61 -0.50
N VAL A 41 -12.59 -36.33 0.73
CA VAL A 41 -12.93 -37.36 1.73
C VAL A 41 -14.08 -38.24 1.23
N GLY A 42 -15.16 -37.66 0.70
CA GLY A 42 -16.30 -38.43 0.19
C GLY A 42 -16.03 -39.27 -1.07
N ARG A 43 -14.87 -39.09 -1.72
CA ARG A 43 -14.40 -39.96 -2.82
C ARG A 43 -13.44 -41.05 -2.34
N SER A 44 -13.04 -41.01 -1.07
CA SER A 44 -12.11 -41.97 -0.49
C SER A 44 -12.89 -43.08 0.20
N GLU A 45 -12.42 -44.32 0.05
CA GLU A 45 -12.93 -45.48 0.78
C GLU A 45 -12.20 -45.69 2.12
N LEU A 46 -11.07 -44.99 2.32
CA LEU A 46 -10.14 -45.23 3.44
C LEU A 46 -10.30 -44.25 4.61
N ILE A 47 -10.97 -43.12 4.40
CA ILE A 47 -11.10 -42.06 5.40
C ILE A 47 -12.52 -41.52 5.40
N ASP A 48 -13.02 -41.18 6.58
CA ASP A 48 -14.32 -40.56 6.76
C ASP A 48 -14.23 -39.38 7.73
N ILE A 49 -15.07 -38.38 7.51
CA ILE A 49 -15.25 -37.25 8.42
C ILE A 49 -16.76 -37.04 8.57
N PRO A 50 -17.33 -37.20 9.78
CA PRO A 50 -18.76 -37.05 10.01
C PRO A 50 -19.31 -35.75 9.42
N SER A 51 -20.40 -35.83 8.66
CA SER A 51 -21.05 -34.66 8.05
C SER A 51 -21.61 -33.69 9.10
N SER A 52 -21.96 -34.20 10.28
CA SER A 52 -22.43 -33.43 11.43
C SER A 52 -21.34 -32.62 12.13
N LEU A 53 -20.07 -32.91 11.89
CA LEU A 53 -18.95 -32.21 12.51
C LEU A 53 -18.67 -30.88 11.80
N TRP A 54 -18.75 -29.76 12.49
CA TRP A 54 -18.43 -28.45 11.94
C TRP A 54 -16.94 -28.16 12.05
N ILE A 55 -16.26 -28.07 10.91
CA ILE A 55 -14.83 -27.73 10.85
C ILE A 55 -14.71 -26.27 10.45
N ILE A 56 -14.22 -25.45 11.38
CA ILE A 56 -13.88 -24.05 11.11
C ILE A 56 -12.43 -23.98 10.66
N PRO A 57 -12.14 -23.54 9.42
CA PRO A 57 -10.79 -23.30 8.98
C PRO A 57 -10.20 -22.05 9.66
N GLY A 58 -9.03 -22.19 10.25
CA GLY A 58 -8.20 -21.08 10.74
C GLY A 58 -6.81 -21.10 10.11
N ILE A 59 -6.21 -19.92 9.95
CA ILE A 59 -4.84 -19.74 9.50
C ILE A 59 -4.07 -19.04 10.63
N GLY A 60 -2.84 -19.48 10.90
CA GLY A 60 -1.97 -18.86 11.89
C GLY A 60 -1.75 -17.37 11.61
N ILE A 61 -1.56 -16.56 12.65
CA ILE A 61 -1.57 -15.09 12.51
C ILE A 61 -0.40 -14.60 11.63
N TRP A 62 0.72 -15.32 11.64
CA TRP A 62 1.86 -14.99 10.78
C TRP A 62 1.57 -15.31 9.31
N HIS A 63 1.02 -16.49 9.04
CA HIS A 63 0.73 -16.91 7.66
C HIS A 63 -0.44 -16.19 7.02
N VAL A 64 -1.45 -15.81 7.80
CA VAL A 64 -2.65 -15.13 7.26
C VAL A 64 -2.32 -13.75 6.68
N HIS A 65 -1.27 -13.08 7.16
CA HIS A 65 -0.82 -11.80 6.57
C HIS A 65 -0.10 -11.97 5.23
N GLY A 66 0.43 -13.16 4.94
CA GLY A 66 1.01 -13.51 3.63
C GLY A 66 -0.01 -13.98 2.60
N GLN A 67 -1.27 -14.17 3.02
CA GLN A 67 -2.39 -14.54 2.16
C GLN A 67 -3.01 -13.32 1.47
N LYS A 68 -4.06 -13.54 0.67
CA LYS A 68 -4.86 -12.44 0.13
C LYS A 68 -5.48 -11.64 1.28
N LYS A 69 -5.69 -10.34 1.07
CA LYS A 69 -6.19 -9.42 2.12
C LYS A 69 -7.47 -9.94 2.78
N GLU A 70 -8.39 -10.49 1.99
CA GLU A 70 -9.68 -10.99 2.48
C GLU A 70 -9.50 -12.19 3.42
N CYS A 71 -8.39 -12.93 3.34
CA CYS A 71 -8.16 -14.07 4.22
C CYS A 71 -7.97 -13.67 5.68
N TYR A 72 -7.59 -12.41 5.95
CA TYR A 72 -7.38 -11.93 7.31
C TYR A 72 -8.67 -11.98 8.12
N ALA A 73 -9.70 -11.21 7.73
CA ALA A 73 -11.00 -11.28 8.41
C ALA A 73 -11.65 -12.69 8.37
N ARG A 74 -11.46 -13.43 7.27
CA ARG A 74 -12.12 -14.72 7.04
C ARG A 74 -11.51 -15.89 7.79
N TYR A 75 -10.21 -15.89 8.08
CA TYR A 75 -9.53 -17.08 8.62
C TYR A 75 -8.57 -16.78 9.77
N ALA A 76 -8.30 -15.51 10.11
CA ALA A 76 -7.49 -15.20 11.28
C ALA A 76 -8.21 -15.61 12.56
N LEU A 77 -7.43 -16.16 13.49
CA LEU A 77 -7.89 -16.76 14.74
C LEU A 77 -8.60 -15.75 15.65
N LEU A 78 -8.24 -14.48 15.52
CA LEU A 78 -8.84 -13.37 16.26
C LEU A 78 -10.34 -13.21 15.97
N PHE A 79 -10.79 -13.63 14.79
CA PHE A 79 -12.19 -13.52 14.37
C PHE A 79 -12.97 -14.83 14.53
N ILE A 80 -12.31 -15.93 14.89
CA ILE A 80 -12.96 -17.22 15.10
C ILE A 80 -13.43 -17.34 16.54
N LYS A 81 -14.74 -17.40 16.73
CA LYS A 81 -15.34 -17.59 18.06
C LYS A 81 -14.83 -18.89 18.69
N GLY A 82 -14.25 -18.77 19.88
CA GLY A 82 -13.71 -19.91 20.63
C GLY A 82 -12.23 -20.23 20.36
N ALA A 83 -11.62 -19.71 19.29
CA ALA A 83 -10.19 -19.89 19.02
C ALA A 83 -9.30 -19.15 20.05
N ARG A 84 -9.82 -18.06 20.63
CA ARG A 84 -9.12 -17.17 21.58
C ARG A 84 -7.94 -16.44 20.91
N TRP A 85 -7.21 -15.64 21.69
CA TRP A 85 -5.98 -14.99 21.25
C TRP A 85 -4.83 -16.01 21.21
N VAL A 86 -4.85 -16.85 20.19
CA VAL A 86 -3.79 -17.83 19.90
C VAL A 86 -3.16 -17.51 18.56
N ASP A 87 -1.86 -17.71 18.49
CA ASP A 87 -1.05 -17.50 17.28
C ASP A 87 -1.40 -18.52 16.18
N GLY A 88 -1.71 -19.75 16.57
CA GLY A 88 -1.88 -20.87 15.64
C GLY A 88 -0.56 -21.55 15.27
N GLU A 89 0.59 -20.90 15.53
CA GLU A 89 1.94 -21.35 15.15
C GLU A 89 2.61 -22.27 16.18
N ILE A 90 1.91 -23.35 16.56
CA ILE A 90 2.44 -24.27 17.58
C ILE A 90 3.70 -24.98 17.09
N ILE A 91 3.74 -25.42 15.82
CA ILE A 91 4.85 -26.22 15.27
C ILE A 91 6.11 -25.35 15.12
N GLU A 92 5.98 -24.16 14.55
CA GLU A 92 7.12 -23.29 14.25
C GLU A 92 7.80 -22.77 15.51
N THR A 93 7.02 -22.42 16.54
CA THR A 93 7.57 -22.00 17.83
C THR A 93 8.45 -23.11 18.45
N LEU A 94 8.06 -24.38 18.26
CA LEU A 94 8.81 -25.54 18.77
C LEU A 94 10.08 -25.84 17.97
N TRP A 95 10.16 -25.40 16.71
CA TRP A 95 11.38 -25.56 15.91
C TRP A 95 12.57 -24.85 16.55
N SER A 96 12.36 -23.74 17.26
CA SER A 96 13.44 -23.07 17.99
C SER A 96 14.15 -23.99 18.99
N VAL A 97 13.40 -24.87 19.65
CA VAL A 97 13.92 -25.85 20.62
C VAL A 97 14.60 -27.02 19.88
N LEU A 98 13.97 -27.52 18.81
CA LEU A 98 14.52 -28.59 17.96
C LEU A 98 15.82 -28.18 17.25
N ASN A 99 15.97 -26.90 16.90
CA ASN A 99 17.15 -26.37 16.25
C ASN A 99 18.42 -26.58 17.10
N VAL A 100 18.29 -26.62 18.42
CA VAL A 100 19.41 -26.94 19.32
C VAL A 100 19.94 -28.35 19.06
N ALA A 101 19.05 -29.33 18.89
CA ALA A 101 19.41 -30.72 18.58
C ALA A 101 19.84 -30.91 17.12
N SER A 102 19.43 -30.02 16.21
CA SER A 102 19.72 -30.14 14.77
C SER A 102 21.21 -30.19 14.46
N THR A 103 22.04 -29.47 15.21
CA THR A 103 23.50 -29.43 15.00
C THR A 103 24.12 -30.81 15.25
N SER A 104 23.67 -31.50 16.30
CA SER A 104 24.13 -32.86 16.63
C SER A 104 23.60 -33.90 15.63
N ALA A 105 22.43 -33.65 15.03
CA ALA A 105 21.82 -34.55 14.07
C ALA A 105 22.49 -34.55 12.67
N ARG A 106 23.23 -33.48 12.31
CA ARG A 106 23.82 -33.31 10.96
C ARG A 106 24.79 -34.40 10.54
N GLY A 107 25.54 -34.97 11.48
CA GLY A 107 26.55 -36.01 11.21
C GLY A 107 26.00 -37.44 11.34
N MET A 108 24.73 -37.61 11.70
CA MET A 108 24.14 -38.91 11.97
C MET A 108 23.64 -39.57 10.68
N THR A 109 23.59 -40.90 10.69
CA THR A 109 22.88 -41.65 9.64
C THR A 109 21.37 -41.38 9.73
N SER A 110 20.65 -41.54 8.61
CA SER A 110 19.21 -41.22 8.55
C SER A 110 18.37 -41.90 9.66
N PRO A 111 18.55 -43.20 9.99
CA PRO A 111 17.77 -43.83 11.05
C PRO A 111 18.05 -43.20 12.43
N HIS A 112 19.32 -42.96 12.75
CA HIS A 112 19.68 -42.36 14.04
C HIS A 112 19.26 -40.89 14.15
N CYS A 113 19.29 -40.15 13.05
CA CYS A 113 18.75 -38.78 13.00
C CYS A 113 17.25 -38.79 13.32
N GLN A 114 16.49 -39.71 12.72
CA GLN A 114 15.06 -39.87 13.00
C GLN A 114 14.81 -40.23 14.47
N GLU A 115 15.51 -41.24 15.02
CA GLU A 115 15.37 -41.64 16.42
C GLU A 115 15.66 -40.48 17.39
N LEU A 116 16.71 -39.69 17.12
CA LEU A 116 17.05 -38.53 17.94
C LEU A 116 15.94 -37.48 17.90
N LEU A 117 15.41 -37.16 16.72
CA LEU A 117 14.34 -36.18 16.57
C LEU A 117 13.05 -36.66 17.25
N ASP A 118 12.67 -37.92 17.06
CA ASP A 118 11.50 -38.54 17.70
C ASP A 118 11.64 -38.52 19.23
N PHE A 119 12.83 -38.81 19.77
CA PHE A 119 13.11 -38.70 21.20
C PHE A 119 12.93 -37.27 21.73
N GLN A 120 13.50 -36.26 21.04
CA GLN A 120 13.38 -34.86 21.44
C GLN A 120 11.93 -34.36 21.35
N MET A 121 11.19 -34.76 20.32
CA MET A 121 9.76 -34.42 20.18
C MET A 121 8.91 -35.09 21.26
N ASN A 122 9.20 -36.35 21.60
CA ASN A 122 8.52 -37.07 22.68
C ASN A 122 8.80 -36.46 24.05
N ASP A 123 10.04 -36.09 24.35
CA ASP A 123 10.39 -35.36 25.58
C ASP A 123 9.62 -34.03 25.64
N SER A 124 9.61 -33.26 24.55
CA SER A 124 8.83 -32.01 24.48
C SER A 124 7.34 -32.23 24.78
N ASN A 125 6.74 -33.29 24.24
CA ASN A 125 5.34 -33.65 24.48
C ASN A 125 5.11 -34.06 25.93
N PHE A 126 6.00 -34.88 26.50
CA PHE A 126 5.94 -35.29 27.91
C PHE A 126 6.05 -34.09 28.86
N MET A 127 7.02 -33.20 28.60
CA MET A 127 7.22 -31.98 29.38
C MET A 127 6.01 -31.04 29.31
N LYS A 128 5.31 -30.96 28.17
CA LYS A 128 4.04 -30.23 28.07
C LYS A 128 2.95 -30.86 28.94
N MET A 129 2.83 -32.20 28.94
CA MET A 129 1.82 -32.88 29.74
C MET A 129 2.03 -32.64 31.24
N ILE A 130 3.26 -32.79 31.75
CA ILE A 130 3.51 -32.63 33.19
C ILE A 130 3.45 -31.15 33.64
N ARG A 131 3.78 -30.20 32.76
CA ARG A 131 3.77 -28.75 33.06
C ARG A 131 2.45 -28.06 32.74
N ILE A 132 1.44 -28.80 32.27
CA ILE A 132 0.19 -28.19 31.81
C ILE A 132 -0.52 -27.41 32.93
N VAL A 133 -0.51 -27.94 34.15
CA VAL A 133 -1.17 -27.33 35.31
C VAL A 133 -0.53 -25.99 35.67
N ASP A 134 0.81 -25.94 35.74
CA ASP A 134 1.56 -24.71 36.03
C ASP A 134 1.37 -23.67 34.93
N SER A 135 1.46 -24.10 33.66
CA SER A 135 1.25 -23.22 32.51
C SER A 135 -0.14 -22.61 32.50
N LEU A 136 -1.18 -23.42 32.71
CA LEU A 136 -2.57 -22.95 32.76
C LEU A 136 -2.80 -22.04 33.96
N SER A 137 -2.22 -22.34 35.12
CA SER A 137 -2.31 -21.50 36.32
C SER A 137 -1.69 -20.13 36.10
N GLN A 138 -0.53 -20.05 35.46
CA GLN A 138 0.13 -18.79 35.13
C GLN A 138 -0.67 -17.99 34.08
N LYS A 139 -1.15 -18.66 33.03
CA LYS A 139 -1.99 -18.04 31.99
C LYS A 139 -3.29 -17.49 32.58
N LEU A 140 -3.91 -18.19 33.52
CA LEU A 140 -5.13 -17.73 34.20
C LEU A 140 -4.86 -16.46 35.02
N LYS A 141 -3.75 -16.40 35.76
CA LYS A 141 -3.35 -15.20 36.49
C LYS A 141 -3.15 -14.00 35.56
N ALA A 142 -2.44 -14.21 34.44
CA ALA A 142 -2.23 -13.17 33.43
C ALA A 142 -3.55 -12.70 32.81
N ALA A 143 -4.43 -13.64 32.44
CA ALA A 143 -5.74 -13.33 31.86
C ALA A 143 -6.62 -12.53 32.83
N ARG A 144 -6.63 -12.89 34.13
CA ARG A 144 -7.37 -12.15 35.16
C ARG A 144 -6.86 -10.72 35.33
N ALA A 145 -5.54 -10.50 35.24
CA ALA A 145 -4.96 -9.17 35.29
C ALA A 145 -5.26 -8.33 34.03
N ALA A 146 -5.29 -8.97 32.85
CA ALA A 146 -5.56 -8.29 31.58
C ALA A 146 -7.04 -7.97 31.34
N ALA A 147 -7.96 -8.80 31.87
CA ALA A 147 -9.40 -8.64 31.70
C ALA A 147 -9.96 -7.24 32.07
N PRO A 148 -9.62 -6.63 33.22
CA PRO A 148 -10.12 -5.28 33.55
C PRO A 148 -9.60 -4.21 32.58
N LEU A 149 -8.35 -4.33 32.11
CA LEU A 149 -7.78 -3.39 31.14
C LEU A 149 -8.49 -3.50 29.79
N ALA A 150 -8.72 -4.72 29.31
CA ALA A 150 -9.48 -4.96 28.08
C ALA A 150 -10.93 -4.45 28.20
N ARG A 151 -11.58 -4.68 29.34
CA ARG A 151 -12.93 -4.15 29.60
C ARG A 151 -12.95 -2.63 29.62
N GLN A 152 -11.98 -1.98 30.24
CA GLN A 152 -11.90 -0.52 30.25
C GLN A 152 -11.68 0.05 28.84
N ALA A 153 -10.84 -0.59 28.03
CA ALA A 153 -10.64 -0.21 26.63
C ALA A 153 -11.94 -0.35 25.83
N TYR A 154 -12.68 -1.45 26.03
CA TYR A 154 -13.99 -1.66 25.41
C TYR A 154 -15.00 -0.59 25.82
N ILE A 155 -15.13 -0.28 27.12
CA ILE A 155 -16.08 0.73 27.60
C ILE A 155 -15.79 2.09 26.97
N LYS A 156 -14.51 2.51 26.94
CA LYS A 156 -14.12 3.78 26.31
C LYS A 156 -14.46 3.84 24.82
N LEU A 157 -14.35 2.71 24.12
CA LEU A 157 -14.75 2.62 22.72
C LEU A 157 -16.27 2.70 22.57
N ASP A 158 -17.01 1.96 23.41
CA ASP A 158 -18.48 1.87 23.39
C ASP A 158 -19.16 3.21 23.71
N GLU A 159 -18.59 3.96 24.67
CA GLU A 159 -19.04 5.31 25.07
C GLU A 159 -18.86 6.34 23.94
N ALA A 160 -17.91 6.14 23.04
CA ALA A 160 -17.69 7.02 21.89
C ALA A 160 -18.69 6.79 20.74
N LEU A 161 -19.50 5.72 20.80
CA LEU A 161 -20.44 5.34 19.75
C LEU A 161 -21.86 5.82 20.06
N THR A 162 -22.58 6.19 19.00
CA THR A 162 -24.03 6.45 19.07
C THR A 162 -24.81 5.15 19.30
N ALA A 163 -26.03 5.25 19.82
CA ALA A 163 -26.89 4.08 20.05
C ALA A 163 -27.19 3.32 18.73
N GLU A 164 -27.46 4.06 17.65
CA GLU A 164 -27.70 3.49 16.33
C GLU A 164 -26.49 2.70 15.80
N GLN A 165 -25.27 3.23 15.97
CA GLN A 165 -24.05 2.52 15.59
C GLN A 165 -23.87 1.23 16.39
N ARG A 166 -24.11 1.27 17.72
CA ARG A 166 -23.99 0.09 18.58
C ARG A 166 -24.94 -1.03 18.13
N ASP A 167 -26.21 -0.70 17.89
CA ASP A 167 -27.20 -1.70 17.48
C ASP A 167 -26.92 -2.25 16.08
N SER A 168 -26.53 -1.37 15.15
CA SER A 168 -26.14 -1.75 13.79
C SER A 168 -24.94 -2.69 13.79
N TRP A 169 -23.84 -2.32 14.47
CA TRP A 169 -22.61 -3.12 14.50
C TRP A 169 -22.80 -4.45 15.22
N ARG A 170 -23.53 -4.47 16.34
CA ARG A 170 -23.86 -5.72 17.03
C ARG A 170 -24.66 -6.66 16.13
N THR A 171 -25.62 -6.13 15.38
CA THR A 171 -26.41 -6.93 14.43
C THR A 171 -25.53 -7.49 13.31
N GLN A 172 -24.61 -6.69 12.78
CA GLN A 172 -23.67 -7.10 11.74
C GLN A 172 -22.71 -8.17 12.24
N GLU A 173 -22.11 -7.99 13.42
CA GLU A 173 -21.21 -8.97 14.06
C GLU A 173 -21.91 -10.32 14.27
N ILE A 174 -23.13 -10.31 14.83
CA ILE A 174 -23.88 -11.55 15.08
C ILE A 174 -24.15 -12.30 13.76
N ARG A 175 -24.61 -11.60 12.71
CA ARG A 175 -24.86 -12.23 11.41
C ARG A 175 -23.57 -12.77 10.79
N ALA A 176 -22.51 -11.96 10.78
CA ALA A 176 -21.23 -12.37 10.20
C ALA A 176 -20.69 -13.64 10.88
N LEU A 177 -20.70 -13.70 12.21
CA LEU A 177 -20.23 -14.87 12.95
C LEU A 177 -21.12 -16.12 12.77
N GLN A 178 -22.43 -15.93 12.55
CA GLN A 178 -23.35 -17.04 12.26
C GLN A 178 -23.11 -17.60 10.85
N ASP A 179 -22.96 -16.71 9.88
CA ASP A 179 -22.81 -17.06 8.46
C ASP A 179 -21.37 -17.49 8.11
N HIS A 180 -20.37 -17.17 8.94
CA HIS A 180 -18.96 -17.50 8.73
C HIS A 180 -18.70 -18.97 8.38
N VAL A 181 -19.48 -19.88 8.99
CA VAL A 181 -19.32 -21.33 8.80
C VAL A 181 -19.73 -21.77 7.39
N THR A 182 -20.75 -21.13 6.81
CA THR A 182 -21.29 -21.47 5.49
C THR A 182 -20.67 -20.62 4.39
N ASP A 183 -20.44 -19.33 4.68
CA ASP A 183 -19.85 -18.36 3.78
C ASP A 183 -18.78 -17.53 4.52
N PRO A 184 -17.49 -17.82 4.28
CA PRO A 184 -16.41 -17.03 4.84
C PRO A 184 -16.50 -15.54 4.50
N SER A 185 -17.05 -15.17 3.33
CA SER A 185 -17.13 -13.76 2.91
C SER A 185 -18.02 -12.89 3.79
N ALA A 186 -18.88 -13.49 4.63
CA ALA A 186 -19.63 -12.78 5.66
C ALA A 186 -18.72 -12.00 6.63
N MET A 187 -17.47 -12.45 6.81
CA MET A 187 -16.49 -11.79 7.67
C MET A 187 -15.86 -10.54 7.05
N ASP A 188 -16.07 -10.26 5.77
CA ASP A 188 -15.48 -9.09 5.08
C ASP A 188 -15.92 -7.74 5.68
N ILE A 189 -16.95 -7.74 6.53
CA ILE A 189 -17.37 -6.57 7.31
C ILE A 189 -16.29 -6.08 8.30
N PHE A 190 -15.40 -6.98 8.74
CA PHE A 190 -14.30 -6.65 9.64
C PHE A 190 -13.08 -6.07 8.91
N GLU A 191 -13.07 -6.16 7.58
CA GLU A 191 -12.04 -5.49 6.77
C GLU A 191 -12.31 -3.99 6.71
N VAL A 192 -11.24 -3.21 6.86
CA VAL A 192 -11.34 -1.77 6.62
C VAL A 192 -11.48 -1.55 5.11
N GLN A 193 -12.71 -1.28 4.68
CA GLN A 193 -13.07 -0.91 3.31
C GLN A 193 -12.68 0.55 3.04
N LEU A 194 -11.39 0.83 2.96
CA LEU A 194 -10.91 2.11 2.44
C LEU A 194 -11.11 2.09 0.92
N ARG A 195 -12.14 2.77 0.43
CA ARG A 195 -12.24 3.05 -1.01
C ARG A 195 -11.02 3.88 -1.39
N ALA A 196 -10.12 3.29 -2.19
CA ALA A 196 -9.00 4.02 -2.73
C ALA A 196 -9.55 5.18 -3.56
N ALA A 197 -9.10 6.40 -3.25
CA ALA A 197 -9.42 7.55 -4.07
C ALA A 197 -8.73 7.39 -5.43
N PRO A 198 -9.34 7.83 -6.53
CA PRO A 198 -8.77 7.65 -7.86
C PRO A 198 -7.46 8.46 -8.01
N THR A 199 -6.45 7.83 -8.58
CA THR A 199 -5.13 8.42 -8.87
C THR A 199 -5.19 9.31 -10.12
N VAL A 200 -4.18 10.14 -10.36
CA VAL A 200 -4.09 10.91 -11.62
C VAL A 200 -4.20 10.00 -12.83
N HIS A 201 -3.52 8.84 -12.81
CA HIS A 201 -3.57 7.87 -13.91
C HIS A 201 -4.94 7.25 -14.12
N ALA A 202 -5.67 6.93 -13.04
CA ALA A 202 -7.03 6.40 -13.15
C ALA A 202 -8.00 7.44 -13.74
N ILE A 203 -7.84 8.71 -13.35
CA ILE A 203 -8.64 9.82 -13.87
C ILE A 203 -8.28 10.10 -15.33
N GLU A 204 -7.00 10.16 -15.70
CA GLU A 204 -6.55 10.33 -17.09
C GLU A 204 -7.09 9.21 -17.98
N LEU A 205 -7.01 7.95 -17.54
CA LEU A 205 -7.58 6.81 -18.27
C LEU A 205 -9.08 6.97 -18.50
N THR A 206 -9.81 7.41 -17.47
CA THR A 206 -11.26 7.66 -17.56
C THR A 206 -11.55 8.77 -18.58
N LEU A 207 -10.80 9.87 -18.54
CA LEU A 207 -10.95 10.99 -19.47
C LEU A 207 -10.62 10.62 -20.93
N LEU A 208 -9.72 9.66 -21.15
CA LEU A 208 -9.40 9.14 -22.48
C LEU A 208 -10.46 8.16 -23.03
N GLN A 209 -11.20 7.49 -22.14
CA GLN A 209 -12.24 6.51 -22.49
C GLN A 209 -13.64 7.13 -22.64
N GLU A 210 -13.94 8.21 -21.91
CA GLU A 210 -15.23 8.90 -21.98
C GLU A 210 -15.47 9.54 -23.37
N PRO A 211 -16.73 9.54 -23.86
CA PRO A 211 -17.07 10.21 -25.11
C PRO A 211 -16.78 11.71 -25.00
N ARG A 212 -16.06 12.22 -26.01
CA ARG A 212 -15.56 13.60 -25.97
C ARG A 212 -16.72 14.59 -25.93
N PRO A 213 -16.73 15.55 -24.99
CA PRO A 213 -17.69 16.64 -25.02
C PRO A 213 -17.47 17.49 -26.29
N SER A 214 -18.56 17.94 -26.91
CA SER A 214 -18.52 18.74 -28.13
C SER A 214 -17.61 19.95 -27.97
N GLY A 215 -16.62 20.10 -28.86
CA GLY A 215 -15.66 21.21 -28.85
C GLY A 215 -14.37 20.97 -28.07
N SER A 216 -14.16 19.78 -27.48
CA SER A 216 -12.87 19.43 -26.86
C SER A 216 -11.85 18.94 -27.90
N LEU A 217 -10.62 19.45 -27.83
CA LEU A 217 -9.52 19.06 -28.70
C LEU A 217 -9.02 17.66 -28.35
N HIS A 218 -8.66 16.88 -29.38
CA HIS A 218 -8.02 15.58 -29.18
C HIS A 218 -6.70 15.77 -28.40
N GLY A 219 -6.44 14.92 -27.40
CA GLY A 219 -5.23 14.99 -26.59
C GLY A 219 -5.25 15.98 -25.42
N ALA A 220 -6.36 16.71 -25.20
CA ALA A 220 -6.45 17.72 -24.13
C ALA A 220 -6.19 17.15 -22.72
N ALA A 221 -6.73 15.97 -22.40
CA ALA A 221 -6.52 15.33 -21.10
C ALA A 221 -5.04 14.97 -20.86
N SER A 222 -4.36 14.41 -21.86
CA SER A 222 -2.93 14.08 -21.76
C SER A 222 -2.04 15.32 -21.78
N TRP A 223 -2.44 16.38 -22.49
CA TRP A 223 -1.77 17.67 -22.42
C TRP A 223 -1.84 18.24 -20.99
N LEU A 224 -3.02 18.28 -20.38
CA LEU A 224 -3.20 18.71 -18.99
C LEU A 224 -2.41 17.84 -17.99
N ALA A 225 -2.49 16.52 -18.10
CA ALA A 225 -1.76 15.60 -17.22
C ALA A 225 -0.24 15.76 -17.35
N ARG A 226 0.26 16.08 -18.55
CA ARG A 226 1.68 16.44 -18.76
C ARG A 226 2.02 17.80 -18.12
N GLY A 227 1.12 18.77 -18.19
CA GLY A 227 1.29 20.07 -17.52
C GLY A 227 1.43 19.92 -16.00
N LEU A 228 0.53 19.18 -15.35
CA LEU A 228 0.60 18.93 -13.90
C LEU A 228 1.90 18.22 -13.48
N ARG A 229 2.34 17.20 -14.24
CA ARG A 229 3.63 16.53 -14.00
C ARG A 229 4.81 17.49 -14.13
N LEU A 230 4.73 18.42 -15.07
CA LEU A 230 5.77 19.42 -15.26
C LEU A 230 5.79 20.43 -14.10
N GLU A 231 4.64 20.87 -13.58
CA GLU A 231 4.57 21.70 -12.37
C GLU A 231 5.19 21.01 -11.14
N GLU A 232 4.91 19.72 -10.96
CA GLU A 232 5.53 18.91 -9.89
C GLU A 232 7.05 18.82 -10.07
N ALA A 233 7.52 18.61 -11.31
CA ALA A 233 8.94 18.53 -11.61
C ALA A 233 9.66 19.85 -11.34
N ILE A 234 9.05 20.99 -11.71
CA ILE A 234 9.54 22.35 -11.43
C ILE A 234 9.60 22.58 -9.91
N THR A 235 8.51 22.28 -9.20
CA THR A 235 8.42 22.45 -7.74
C THR A 235 9.48 21.61 -7.02
N SER A 236 9.60 20.33 -7.40
CA SER A 236 10.60 19.41 -6.86
C SER A 236 12.02 19.91 -7.13
N LEU A 237 12.30 20.43 -8.33
CA LEU A 237 13.61 21.00 -8.66
C LEU A 237 13.94 22.22 -7.80
N HIS A 238 12.97 23.12 -7.56
CA HIS A 238 13.17 24.29 -6.69
C HIS A 238 13.46 23.89 -5.25
N MET A 239 12.79 22.85 -4.76
CA MET A 239 13.03 22.33 -3.43
C MET A 239 14.41 21.68 -3.31
N ASP A 240 14.80 20.88 -4.30
CA ASP A 240 16.13 20.26 -4.33
C ASP A 240 17.24 21.31 -4.44
N ARG A 241 17.02 22.40 -5.18
CA ARG A 241 18.00 23.50 -5.29
C ARG A 241 18.21 24.23 -3.96
N LYS A 242 17.18 24.33 -3.10
CA LYS A 242 17.31 24.88 -1.74
C LYS A 242 18.16 23.98 -0.83
N ASP A 243 18.12 22.67 -1.06
CA ASP A 243 18.89 21.68 -0.28
C ASP A 243 20.36 21.53 -0.74
N VAL A 244 20.67 21.94 -1.99
CA VAL A 244 22.02 21.91 -2.55
C VAL A 244 22.79 23.16 -2.12
N GLY A 245 23.56 23.05 -1.04
CA GLY A 245 24.49 24.11 -0.61
C GLY A 245 25.67 24.32 -1.57
N GLU A 246 26.32 25.48 -1.49
CA GLU A 246 27.46 25.88 -2.35
C GLU A 246 28.60 24.86 -2.38
N ARG A 247 28.76 24.08 -1.30
CA ARG A 247 29.77 23.02 -1.12
C ARG A 247 29.40 21.65 -1.72
N ALA A 248 28.29 21.54 -2.46
CA ALA A 248 27.92 20.28 -3.13
C ALA A 248 28.96 19.86 -4.19
N SER A 249 29.14 18.55 -4.38
CA SER A 249 30.08 18.03 -5.37
C SER A 249 29.70 18.43 -6.79
N GLU A 250 30.70 18.55 -7.67
CA GLU A 250 30.49 18.88 -9.09
C GLU A 250 29.55 17.90 -9.78
N LEU A 251 29.64 16.61 -9.46
CA LEU A 251 28.72 15.59 -9.96
C LEU A 251 27.25 15.87 -9.58
N LYS A 252 27.00 16.32 -8.35
CA LYS A 252 25.64 16.69 -7.91
C LYS A 252 25.16 17.96 -8.60
N LYS A 253 26.03 18.97 -8.75
CA LYS A 253 25.72 20.21 -9.47
C LYS A 253 25.40 19.94 -10.94
N LEU A 254 26.18 19.09 -11.61
CA LEU A 254 25.96 18.68 -13.00
C LEU A 254 24.64 17.91 -13.17
N ALA A 255 24.33 16.98 -12.25
CA ALA A 255 23.07 16.25 -12.28
C ALA A 255 21.86 17.19 -12.16
N MET A 256 21.95 18.20 -11.29
CA MET A 256 20.91 19.23 -11.13
C MET A 256 20.78 20.11 -12.37
N ALA A 257 21.89 20.57 -12.95
CA ALA A 257 21.89 21.37 -14.17
C ALA A 257 21.25 20.61 -15.35
N ARG A 258 21.62 19.34 -15.55
CA ARG A 258 21.01 18.48 -16.57
C ARG A 258 19.52 18.25 -16.34
N ARG A 259 19.08 18.16 -15.08
CA ARG A 259 17.66 18.04 -14.76
C ARG A 259 16.91 19.33 -15.07
N ALA A 260 17.47 20.49 -14.71
CA ALA A 260 16.89 21.79 -15.02
C ALA A 260 16.77 22.01 -16.53
N ASP A 261 17.80 21.65 -17.30
CA ASP A 261 17.83 21.76 -18.76
C ASP A 261 16.71 20.93 -19.42
N ARG A 262 16.54 19.66 -19.00
CA ARG A 262 15.43 18.82 -19.49
C ARG A 262 14.06 19.41 -19.18
N ILE A 263 13.85 19.88 -17.94
CA ILE A 263 12.57 20.49 -17.54
C ILE A 263 12.30 21.77 -18.34
N SER A 264 13.34 22.59 -18.61
CA SER A 264 13.23 23.80 -19.43
C SER A 264 12.84 23.48 -20.89
N SER A 265 13.44 22.43 -21.46
CA SER A 265 13.10 21.95 -22.81
C SER A 265 11.64 21.45 -22.87
N GLU A 266 11.21 20.64 -21.89
CA GLU A 266 9.82 20.17 -21.78
C GLU A 266 8.84 21.34 -21.57
N GLN A 267 9.22 22.35 -20.79
CA GLN A 267 8.43 23.55 -20.55
C GLN A 267 8.22 24.37 -21.83
N SER A 268 9.27 24.53 -22.63
CA SER A 268 9.16 25.24 -23.91
C SER A 268 8.22 24.52 -24.88
N GLY A 269 8.31 23.19 -24.98
CA GLY A 269 7.37 22.38 -25.77
C GLY A 269 5.93 22.48 -25.25
N PHE A 270 5.74 22.44 -23.93
CA PHE A 270 4.42 22.59 -23.32
C PHE A 270 3.78 23.97 -23.61
N ILE A 271 4.56 25.05 -23.51
CA ILE A 271 4.10 26.42 -23.79
C ILE A 271 3.73 26.58 -25.27
N ALA A 272 4.49 25.98 -26.18
CA ALA A 272 4.16 25.99 -27.61
C ALA A 272 2.80 25.32 -27.87
N ASP A 273 2.54 24.16 -27.26
CA ASP A 273 1.27 23.45 -27.37
C ASP A 273 0.10 24.24 -26.75
N ALA A 274 0.36 25.06 -25.72
CA ALA A 274 -0.67 25.84 -25.03
C ALA A 274 -1.44 26.78 -25.96
N VAL A 275 -0.81 27.27 -27.02
CA VAL A 275 -1.46 28.12 -28.04
C VAL A 275 -2.65 27.40 -28.69
N ILE A 276 -2.51 26.10 -28.94
CA ILE A 276 -3.52 25.24 -29.56
C ILE A 276 -4.67 24.98 -28.59
N TYR A 277 -4.35 24.57 -27.36
CA TYR A 277 -5.35 24.13 -26.38
C TYR A 277 -6.09 25.29 -25.70
N LEU A 278 -5.43 26.43 -25.47
CA LEU A 278 -6.03 27.61 -24.81
C LEU A 278 -6.60 28.64 -25.79
N LYS A 279 -6.58 28.36 -27.10
CA LYS A 279 -7.10 29.24 -28.16
C LYS A 279 -6.52 30.66 -28.11
N LEU A 280 -5.22 30.79 -27.83
CA LEU A 280 -4.54 32.08 -27.60
C LEU A 280 -4.34 32.93 -28.89
N HIS A 281 -4.91 32.55 -30.04
CA HIS A 281 -4.79 33.28 -31.32
C HIS A 281 -6.11 33.51 -32.08
N LEU A 282 -7.28 33.30 -31.47
CA LEU A 282 -8.56 33.63 -32.13
C LEU A 282 -9.01 35.07 -31.83
N GLU A 283 -8.12 36.05 -32.07
CA GLU A 283 -8.47 37.46 -32.27
C GLU A 283 -7.58 38.08 -33.36
N VAL A 284 -7.70 37.58 -34.60
CA VAL A 284 -7.41 38.40 -35.78
C VAL A 284 -8.56 38.18 -36.76
N GLY A 285 -9.58 39.03 -36.64
CA GLY A 285 -10.52 39.26 -37.72
C GLY A 285 -9.89 40.25 -38.70
N SER A 286 -9.55 39.79 -39.89
CA SER A 286 -10.02 40.39 -41.15
C SER A 286 -9.40 39.65 -42.34
N ASN A 287 -10.27 39.32 -43.28
CA ASN A 287 -10.00 38.76 -44.61
C ASN A 287 -8.86 39.51 -45.33
N THR A 288 -7.97 38.79 -46.02
CA THR A 288 -7.59 39.06 -47.43
C THR A 288 -6.94 37.80 -48.03
N SER A 289 -7.32 37.54 -49.27
CA SER A 289 -6.96 36.47 -50.20
C SER A 289 -5.51 36.47 -50.70
N ALA A 290 -5.03 35.27 -51.08
CA ALA A 290 -3.92 34.96 -52.02
C ALA A 290 -2.53 35.54 -51.66
N SER A 291 -1.38 34.88 -51.82
CA SER A 291 -0.93 34.00 -52.91
C SER A 291 0.36 33.28 -52.45
N GLU A 292 0.69 32.18 -53.12
CA GLU A 292 1.99 31.49 -53.07
C GLU A 292 3.16 32.40 -53.50
N SER A 293 4.32 32.25 -52.85
CA SER A 293 5.64 32.31 -53.51
C SER A 293 6.78 31.84 -52.59
N ASP A 294 7.55 30.88 -53.11
CA ASP A 294 8.84 30.36 -52.65
C ASP A 294 10.01 31.35 -52.81
N TYR A 295 11.18 30.94 -52.26
CA TYR A 295 12.56 31.47 -52.45
C TYR A 295 12.93 32.73 -51.63
N ALA A 296 14.15 32.96 -51.15
CA ALA A 296 15.41 32.23 -51.03
C ALA A 296 16.29 33.05 -50.04
N SER A 297 17.39 32.45 -49.58
CA SER A 297 18.47 33.11 -48.85
C SER A 297 18.94 34.40 -49.50
N ASP A 298 19.28 35.39 -48.67
CA ASP A 298 20.20 36.45 -49.07
C ASP A 298 21.06 36.86 -47.88
N ASP A 299 22.33 37.10 -48.19
CA ASP A 299 23.47 37.19 -47.31
C ASP A 299 24.02 38.62 -47.42
N GLY A 300 24.13 39.33 -46.30
CA GLY A 300 24.64 40.70 -46.29
C GLY A 300 25.48 41.00 -45.05
N TRP A 301 26.80 40.85 -45.19
CA TRP A 301 27.80 41.43 -44.29
C TRP A 301 28.01 42.92 -44.63
N LEU A 302 28.03 43.82 -43.63
CA LEU A 302 29.03 44.89 -43.54
C LEU A 302 29.07 45.57 -42.14
N ASP A 303 30.26 45.52 -41.55
CA ASP A 303 31.02 46.45 -40.67
C ASP A 303 30.44 47.15 -39.42
N ASP A 304 30.96 46.69 -38.27
CA ASP A 304 31.89 47.36 -37.34
C ASP A 304 31.88 48.90 -37.22
N VAL A 305 31.46 49.41 -36.06
CA VAL A 305 32.19 50.41 -35.24
C VAL A 305 31.84 50.19 -33.76
N GLY A 306 32.85 49.95 -32.92
CA GLY A 306 32.70 49.67 -31.49
C GLY A 306 32.32 50.87 -30.62
N ASP A 307 31.75 50.58 -29.45
CA ASP A 307 32.37 50.93 -28.17
C ASP A 307 31.67 50.25 -26.97
N GLU A 308 32.50 49.86 -26.01
CA GLU A 308 32.25 49.60 -24.58
C GLU A 308 31.21 48.55 -24.13
N LEU A 309 31.76 47.41 -23.69
CA LEU A 309 31.13 46.46 -22.75
C LEU A 309 30.72 47.15 -21.44
N PRO A 310 29.56 46.78 -20.88
CA PRO A 310 29.51 46.42 -19.47
C PRO A 310 29.09 44.96 -19.31
N ALA A 311 29.84 44.29 -18.43
CA ALA A 311 29.71 42.92 -17.96
C ALA A 311 28.31 42.30 -18.09
N SER A 312 28.21 41.28 -18.96
CA SER A 312 27.12 40.31 -19.00
C SER A 312 27.12 39.50 -17.70
N ASP A 313 26.19 39.79 -16.80
CA ASP A 313 25.76 38.84 -15.79
C ASP A 313 24.90 37.77 -16.50
N GLY A 314 25.50 36.59 -16.71
CA GLY A 314 24.92 35.48 -17.44
C GLY A 314 23.74 34.85 -16.68
N THR A 315 22.60 35.53 -16.65
CA THR A 315 21.33 34.94 -16.25
C THR A 315 20.80 34.12 -17.42
N LEU A 316 21.09 32.81 -17.40
CA LEU A 316 20.41 31.82 -18.24
C LEU A 316 18.89 32.09 -18.18
N ALA A 317 18.24 32.29 -19.31
CA ALA A 317 16.80 32.52 -19.41
C ALA A 317 16.03 31.58 -18.47
N GLY A 318 15.38 32.16 -17.46
CA GLY A 318 14.89 31.43 -16.28
C GLY A 318 13.68 30.56 -16.59
N LEU A 319 13.65 29.38 -15.95
CA LEU A 319 12.48 28.52 -15.84
C LEU A 319 11.26 29.36 -15.40
N GLN A 320 10.14 29.29 -16.12
CA GLN A 320 8.94 30.01 -15.70
C GLN A 320 8.28 29.28 -14.53
N ASP A 321 8.00 30.01 -13.45
CA ASP A 321 7.37 29.43 -12.25
C ASP A 321 5.90 29.03 -12.47
N LYS A 322 5.22 29.60 -13.46
CA LYS A 322 3.80 29.37 -13.73
C LYS A 322 3.61 28.84 -15.14
N LEU A 323 3.03 27.65 -15.26
CA LEU A 323 2.66 27.09 -16.55
C LEU A 323 1.33 27.67 -17.03
N PRO A 324 1.12 27.79 -18.36
CA PRO A 324 -0.15 28.19 -18.93
C PRO A 324 -1.17 27.04 -18.81
N LEU A 325 -1.75 26.88 -17.63
CA LEU A 325 -2.86 25.97 -17.34
C LEU A 325 -4.18 26.75 -17.19
N PRO A 326 -5.34 26.13 -17.40
CA PRO A 326 -6.63 26.79 -17.19
C PRO A 326 -6.78 27.38 -15.77
N SER A 327 -6.26 26.71 -14.73
CA SER A 327 -6.19 27.22 -13.36
C SER A 327 -5.45 28.56 -13.23
N ALA A 328 -4.42 28.80 -14.04
CA ALA A 328 -3.67 30.05 -14.06
C ALA A 328 -4.44 31.22 -14.69
N LEU A 329 -5.43 30.93 -15.54
CA LEU A 329 -6.31 31.93 -16.17
C LEU A 329 -7.48 32.33 -15.25
N GLY A 330 -7.93 31.42 -14.38
CA GLY A 330 -9.09 31.60 -13.52
C GLY A 330 -10.42 31.25 -14.21
N ILE A 331 -11.40 30.85 -13.40
CA ILE A 331 -12.66 30.26 -13.89
C ILE A 331 -13.49 31.22 -14.77
N ASP A 332 -13.44 32.51 -14.47
CA ASP A 332 -14.18 33.54 -15.22
C ASP A 332 -13.58 33.78 -16.61
N ALA A 333 -12.25 33.78 -16.72
CA ALA A 333 -11.55 33.87 -18.01
C ALA A 333 -11.73 32.58 -18.83
N CYS A 334 -11.72 31.41 -18.19
CA CYS A 334 -12.04 30.15 -18.83
C CYS A 334 -13.48 30.14 -19.37
N ARG A 335 -14.44 30.70 -18.62
CA ARG A 335 -15.83 30.85 -19.06
C ARG A 335 -15.93 31.78 -20.28
N ALA A 336 -15.27 32.94 -20.23
CA ALA A 336 -15.27 33.90 -21.33
C ALA A 336 -14.67 33.35 -22.64
N ARG A 337 -13.68 32.45 -22.54
CA ARG A 337 -12.99 31.82 -23.69
C ARG A 337 -13.58 30.47 -24.11
N GLY A 338 -14.67 30.02 -23.48
CA GLY A 338 -15.28 28.71 -23.76
C GLY A 338 -14.39 27.51 -23.39
N LEU A 339 -13.51 27.66 -22.40
CA LEU A 339 -12.58 26.64 -21.90
C LEU A 339 -13.12 25.88 -20.67
N GLN A 340 -14.43 25.90 -20.42
CA GLN A 340 -15.05 25.29 -19.23
C GLN A 340 -14.75 23.79 -19.13
N ASN A 341 -14.93 23.06 -20.24
CA ASN A 341 -14.63 21.62 -20.30
C ASN A 341 -13.16 21.33 -19.98
N LEU A 342 -12.23 22.20 -20.40
CA LEU A 342 -10.80 22.02 -20.16
C LEU A 342 -10.46 22.27 -18.68
N ALA A 343 -11.08 23.30 -18.07
CA ALA A 343 -10.93 23.59 -16.64
C ALA A 343 -11.53 22.48 -15.75
N GLU A 344 -12.66 21.87 -16.17
CA GLU A 344 -13.25 20.72 -15.46
C GLU A 344 -12.37 19.47 -15.54
N MET A 345 -11.77 19.20 -16.71
CA MET A 345 -10.81 18.10 -16.86
C MET A 345 -9.57 18.32 -15.98
N GLU A 346 -9.03 19.54 -15.96
CA GLU A 346 -7.92 19.89 -15.08
C GLU A 346 -8.28 19.68 -13.61
N LEU A 347 -9.45 20.15 -13.16
CA LEU A 347 -9.91 19.98 -11.79
C LEU A 347 -9.99 18.50 -11.38
N LYS A 348 -10.50 17.63 -12.26
CA LYS A 348 -10.51 16.19 -12.03
C LYS A 348 -9.08 15.65 -11.88
N LEU A 349 -8.16 16.03 -12.77
CA LEU A 349 -6.76 15.60 -12.70
C LEU A 349 -6.05 16.11 -11.43
N CYS A 350 -6.26 17.37 -11.04
CA CYS A 350 -5.75 17.94 -9.78
C CYS A 350 -6.29 17.20 -8.55
N THR A 351 -7.55 16.74 -8.60
CA THR A 351 -8.11 15.90 -7.53
C THR A 351 -7.35 14.58 -7.43
N GLY A 352 -7.03 13.94 -8.55
CA GLY A 352 -6.18 12.75 -8.59
C GLY A 352 -4.78 13.01 -8.04
N GLN A 353 -4.21 14.17 -8.36
CA GLN A 353 -2.88 14.59 -7.92
C GLN A 353 -2.84 14.77 -6.40
N ALA A 354 -3.86 15.42 -5.83
CA ALA A 354 -4.02 15.56 -4.39
C ALA A 354 -4.20 14.20 -3.70
N ASN A 355 -4.92 13.25 -4.32
CA ASN A 355 -5.06 11.89 -3.80
C ASN A 355 -3.73 11.15 -3.78
N ASP A 356 -2.94 11.24 -4.85
CA ASP A 356 -1.62 10.62 -4.96
C ASP A 356 -0.64 11.20 -3.94
N ALA A 357 -0.60 12.54 -3.79
CA ALA A 357 0.20 13.22 -2.77
C ALA A 357 -0.20 12.81 -1.34
N LEU A 358 -1.52 12.75 -1.06
CA LEU A 358 -2.03 12.32 0.23
C LEU A 358 -1.70 10.86 0.53
N HIS A 359 -1.76 9.99 -0.48
CA HIS A 359 -1.36 8.59 -0.36
C HIS A 359 0.13 8.46 -0.06
N GLY A 360 0.98 9.21 -0.79
CA GLY A 360 2.42 9.30 -0.53
C GLY A 360 2.71 9.71 0.91
N LEU A 361 2.09 10.79 1.40
CA LEU A 361 2.22 11.25 2.78
C LEU A 361 1.81 10.18 3.81
N ARG A 362 0.71 9.46 3.57
CA ARG A 362 0.26 8.37 4.45
C ARG A 362 1.29 7.25 4.51
N LEU A 363 1.86 6.85 3.37
CA LEU A 363 2.92 5.83 3.31
C LEU A 363 4.17 6.29 4.06
N THR A 364 4.65 7.50 3.78
CA THR A 364 5.85 8.04 4.44
C THR A 364 5.65 8.18 5.96
N LEU A 365 4.45 8.54 6.42
CA LEU A 365 4.10 8.56 7.84
C LEU A 365 4.03 7.16 8.45
N ALA A 366 3.47 6.18 7.73
CA ALA A 366 3.44 4.79 8.17
C ALA A 366 4.86 4.24 8.34
N ASP A 367 5.74 4.50 7.37
CA ASP A 367 7.17 4.14 7.44
C ASP A 367 7.85 4.80 8.64
N LYS A 368 7.57 6.09 8.88
CA LYS A 368 8.09 6.81 10.06
C LYS A 368 7.66 6.12 11.36
N VAL A 369 6.39 5.74 11.47
CA VAL A 369 5.85 5.05 12.65
C VAL A 369 6.49 3.67 12.82
N ALA A 370 6.67 2.93 11.72
CA ALA A 370 7.32 1.62 11.74
C ALA A 370 8.76 1.72 12.22
N VAL A 371 9.56 2.65 11.68
CA VAL A 371 10.94 2.90 12.14
C VAL A 371 10.98 3.33 13.60
N PHE A 372 10.05 4.20 14.02
CA PHE A 372 10.01 4.67 15.40
C PHE A 372 9.71 3.52 16.38
N ARG A 373 8.75 2.66 16.06
CA ARG A 373 8.36 1.53 16.90
C ARG A 373 9.40 0.40 16.89
N GLY A 374 9.94 0.07 15.72
CA GLY A 374 10.81 -1.09 15.52
C GLY A 374 12.29 -0.83 15.82
N VAL A 375 12.79 0.38 15.55
CA VAL A 375 14.22 0.70 15.64
C VAL A 375 14.52 1.68 16.75
N VAL A 376 13.74 2.77 16.90
CA VAL A 376 14.04 3.81 17.89
C VAL A 376 13.65 3.41 19.31
N ARG A 377 12.44 2.88 19.51
CA ARG A 377 11.98 2.46 20.85
C ARG A 377 12.72 1.25 21.41
N THR A 378 13.30 0.42 20.55
CA THR A 378 14.04 -0.79 20.92
C THR A 378 15.54 -0.51 21.12
N ALA A 379 16.02 0.65 20.70
CA ALA A 379 17.41 1.05 20.86
C ALA A 379 17.76 1.29 22.34
N LYS A 380 18.87 0.70 22.79
CA LYS A 380 19.39 0.85 24.17
C LYS A 380 20.03 2.22 24.45
N SER A 381 20.11 3.10 23.44
CA SER A 381 20.77 4.39 23.48
C SER A 381 19.82 5.49 23.00
N TYR A 382 19.72 6.58 23.77
CA TYR A 382 18.92 7.76 23.45
C TYR A 382 19.67 8.80 22.59
N SER A 383 20.87 8.47 22.10
CA SER A 383 21.64 9.38 21.26
C SER A 383 20.94 9.63 19.92
N THR A 384 20.72 10.90 19.58
CA THR A 384 20.11 11.35 18.31
C THR A 384 21.05 11.27 17.09
N LYS A 385 22.26 10.72 17.29
CA LYS A 385 23.29 10.48 16.26
C LYS A 385 23.43 9.00 15.91
N THR A 386 22.35 8.23 15.96
CA THR A 386 22.33 6.84 15.52
C THR A 386 21.71 6.73 14.13
N TRP A 387 22.07 5.65 13.42
CA TRP A 387 21.51 5.30 12.11
C TRP A 387 19.97 5.32 12.08
N ALA A 388 19.33 4.95 13.21
CA ALA A 388 17.88 5.01 13.38
C ALA A 388 17.30 6.43 13.26
N TRP A 389 18.01 7.44 13.78
CA TRP A 389 17.61 8.84 13.66
C TRP A 389 17.95 9.42 12.29
N ASP A 390 18.97 8.90 11.60
CA ASP A 390 19.23 9.24 10.19
C ASP A 390 18.10 8.75 9.28
N MET A 391 17.56 7.55 9.52
CA MET A 391 16.37 7.08 8.82
C MET A 391 15.17 8.01 9.05
N ILE A 392 14.93 8.45 10.29
CA ILE A 392 13.85 9.40 10.60
C ILE A 392 14.10 10.76 9.93
N ARG A 393 15.35 11.24 9.90
CA ARG A 393 15.71 12.49 9.19
C ARG A 393 15.43 12.37 7.70
N ALA A 394 15.82 11.28 7.06
CA ALA A 394 15.56 11.03 5.64
C ALA A 394 14.04 11.00 5.34
N ILE A 395 13.26 10.30 6.18
CA ILE A 395 11.80 10.25 6.06
C ILE A 395 11.20 11.66 6.26
N ASN A 396 11.69 12.45 7.23
CA ASN A 396 11.22 13.82 7.44
C ASN A 396 11.51 14.75 6.26
N VAL A 397 12.64 14.56 5.56
CA VAL A 397 12.92 15.28 4.32
C VAL A 397 11.88 14.89 3.27
N SER A 398 11.57 13.60 3.13
CA SER A 398 10.56 13.11 2.19
C SER A 398 9.12 13.57 2.50
N VAL A 399 8.77 13.86 3.76
CA VAL A 399 7.46 14.42 4.13
C VAL A 399 7.36 15.92 3.82
N LYS A 400 8.51 16.62 3.81
CA LYS A 400 8.57 18.05 3.52
C LYS A 400 8.57 18.35 2.03
N LYS A 401 9.09 17.42 1.22
CA LYS A 401 8.92 17.35 -0.23
C LYS A 401 7.52 16.90 -0.57
#